data_AF-A0A7D7ZUG9-F1
#
_entry.id   AF-A0A7D7ZUG9-F1
#
_cell.length_a   1.000
_cell.length_b   1.000
_cell.length_c   1.000
_cell.angle_alpha   90.00
_cell.angle_beta   90.00
_cell.angle_gamma   90.00
#
_symmetry.space_group_name_H-M   'P 1'
#
loop_
_entity.id
_entity.type
_entity.pdbx_description
1 polymer ?
#
loop_
_entity_poly.entity_id
_entity_poly.type
_entity_poly.pdbx_seq_one_letter_code
_entity_poly.pdbx_strand_id
1 'polypeptide(L)'
;MSKKGNIYQYKLPKSTNEEVGFLSIKGRITLRAFLLRSLLIFLLIFFSNYVFFSYSFPTYESYVSSIAEKSDVYWSEVEYLFALQNDLPPNDFYLQYRIFAIANFIVLPLIAIIFLLIQSIKRIHDTNKTGWLILIPLYNLFLLLSKGTISTNKFGIDPRPVKNVKYFDELKEKK
;
A
#
# COMPACT_ATOMS: atom_id res chain seq x y z
N MET A 1 -23.43 50.43 -0.40
CA MET A 1 -22.97 49.56 0.72
C MET A 1 -22.61 48.19 0.17
N SER A 2 -21.32 47.87 0.18
CA SER A 2 -20.75 46.59 -0.28
C SER A 2 -21.28 45.45 0.60
N LYS A 3 -21.90 44.42 0.00
CA LYS A 3 -22.39 43.20 0.66
C LYS A 3 -21.22 42.33 1.17
N LYS A 4 -20.41 42.87 2.07
CA LYS A 4 -19.45 42.10 2.88
C LYS A 4 -20.22 41.51 4.06
N GLY A 5 -20.50 40.21 4.02
CA GLY A 5 -21.09 39.50 5.17
C GLY A 5 -22.24 38.54 4.87
N ASN A 6 -22.51 38.21 3.60
CA ASN A 6 -23.56 37.24 3.31
C ASN A 6 -23.09 35.83 3.69
N ILE A 7 -23.54 35.33 4.85
CA ILE A 7 -23.27 33.99 5.39
C ILE A 7 -23.61 32.86 4.40
N TYR A 8 -24.58 33.07 3.50
CA TYR A 8 -24.92 32.10 2.45
C TYR A 8 -23.84 31.97 1.35
N GLN A 9 -22.90 32.92 1.25
CA GLN A 9 -21.72 32.80 0.38
C GLN A 9 -20.50 32.21 1.10
N TYR A 10 -20.59 31.97 2.41
CA TYR A 10 -19.55 31.28 3.16
C TYR A 10 -19.58 29.80 2.80
N LYS A 11 -18.89 29.42 1.73
CA LYS A 11 -18.49 28.03 1.53
C LYS A 11 -17.57 27.70 2.70
N LEU A 12 -18.03 26.87 3.63
CA LEU A 12 -17.14 26.17 4.56
C LEU A 12 -15.95 25.68 3.73
N PRO A 13 -14.70 25.90 4.16
CA PRO A 13 -13.57 25.29 3.47
C PRO A 13 -13.90 23.80 3.38
N LYS A 14 -13.95 23.26 2.15
CA LYS A 14 -14.17 21.84 1.88
C LYS A 14 -13.38 21.09 2.95
N SER A 15 -14.13 20.45 3.85
CA SER A 15 -13.67 19.76 5.06
C SER A 15 -12.16 19.53 5.04
N THR A 16 -11.43 20.35 5.78
CA THR A 16 -9.97 20.47 5.73
C THR A 16 -9.22 19.19 6.17
N ASN A 17 -9.94 18.10 6.49
CA ASN A 17 -9.42 16.84 7.00
C ASN A 17 -10.12 15.57 6.45
N GLU A 18 -11.05 15.62 5.49
CA GLU A 18 -11.81 14.40 5.13
C GLU A 18 -11.04 13.39 4.24
N GLU A 19 -9.85 13.73 3.74
CA GLU A 19 -9.06 12.81 2.89
C GLU A 19 -7.78 12.26 3.54
N VAL A 20 -7.61 12.34 4.87
CA VAL A 20 -6.42 11.80 5.57
C VAL A 20 -6.57 10.36 6.06
N GLY A 21 -7.65 9.66 5.67
CA GLY A 21 -7.82 8.24 5.96
C GLY A 21 -6.55 7.45 5.61
N PHE A 22 -6.19 6.48 6.46
CA PHE A 22 -4.99 5.66 6.26
C PHE A 22 -4.96 5.01 4.87
N LEU A 23 -6.13 4.60 4.37
CA LEU A 23 -6.35 4.00 3.06
C LEU A 23 -6.92 4.97 2.01
N SER A 24 -6.95 6.28 2.30
CA SER A 24 -7.43 7.27 1.32
C SER A 24 -6.54 7.25 0.07
N ILE A 25 -7.16 7.13 -1.10
CA ILE A 25 -6.49 7.14 -2.41
C ILE A 25 -6.35 8.59 -2.92
N LYS A 26 -7.13 9.54 -2.40
CA LYS A 26 -7.14 10.93 -2.85
C LYS A 26 -6.22 11.83 -2.01
N GLY A 27 -5.83 12.95 -2.62
CA GLY A 27 -5.03 13.98 -1.97
C GLY A 27 -3.52 13.72 -1.93
N ARG A 28 -2.84 14.51 -1.10
CA ARG A 28 -1.39 14.50 -0.89
C ARG A 28 -1.06 13.74 0.39
N ILE A 29 0.17 13.23 0.49
CA ILE A 29 0.64 12.58 1.71
C ILE A 29 2.00 13.13 2.16
N THR A 30 2.18 13.22 3.48
CA THR A 30 3.46 13.62 4.08
C THR A 30 4.50 12.51 3.93
N LEU A 31 5.79 12.85 4.00
CA LEU A 31 6.88 11.88 4.01
C LEU A 31 6.72 10.86 5.15
N ARG A 32 6.36 11.31 6.35
CA ARG A 32 6.14 10.42 7.51
C ARG A 32 5.03 9.41 7.23
N ALA A 33 3.88 9.87 6.73
CA ALA A 33 2.77 8.97 6.39
C ALA A 33 3.13 8.00 5.26
N PHE A 34 3.88 8.46 4.26
CA PHE A 34 4.40 7.60 3.19
C PHE A 34 5.29 6.49 3.76
N LEU A 35 6.31 6.83 4.54
CA LEU A 35 7.25 5.87 5.13
C LEU A 35 6.57 4.87 6.08
N LEU A 36 5.66 5.33 6.94
CA LEU A 36 4.92 4.46 7.86
C LEU A 36 4.03 3.46 7.11
N ARG A 37 3.35 3.91 6.04
CA ARG A 37 2.52 3.03 5.21
C ARG A 37 3.38 2.04 4.42
N SER A 38 4.49 2.48 3.85
CA SER A 38 5.44 1.60 3.15
C SER A 38 6.05 0.56 4.09
N LEU A 39 6.43 0.96 5.30
CA LEU A 39 6.95 0.07 6.33
C LEU A 39 5.90 -0.98 6.74
N LEU A 40 4.64 -0.57 6.96
CA LEU A 40 3.57 -1.52 7.30
C LEU A 40 3.42 -2.60 6.23
N ILE A 41 3.38 -2.21 4.94
CA ILE A 41 3.27 -3.16 3.83
C ILE A 41 4.48 -4.10 3.78
N PHE A 42 5.70 -3.56 3.96
CA PHE A 42 6.90 -4.39 4.02
C PHE A 42 6.84 -5.41 5.17
N LEU A 43 6.41 -4.99 6.37
CA LEU A 43 6.28 -5.87 7.52
C LEU A 43 5.22 -6.96 7.30
N LEU A 44 4.09 -6.64 6.66
CA LEU A 44 3.05 -7.61 6.33
C LEU A 44 3.56 -8.67 5.35
N ILE A 45 4.28 -8.26 4.29
CA ILE A 45 4.88 -9.18 3.33
C ILE A 45 5.95 -10.04 4.00
N PHE A 46 6.83 -9.42 4.80
CA PHE A 46 7.88 -10.13 5.53
C PHE A 46 7.28 -11.20 6.45
N PHE A 47 6.25 -10.83 7.22
CA PHE A 47 5.54 -11.76 8.09
C PHE A 47 4.89 -12.90 7.30
N SER A 48 4.20 -12.60 6.19
CA SER A 48 3.58 -13.61 5.33
C SER A 48 4.62 -14.59 4.77
N ASN A 49 5.77 -14.09 4.30
CA ASN A 49 6.86 -14.93 3.81
C ASN A 49 7.48 -15.76 4.94
N TYR A 50 7.69 -15.17 6.11
CA TYR A 50 8.17 -15.90 7.28
C TYR A 50 7.25 -17.08 7.62
N VAL A 51 5.93 -16.86 7.64
CA VAL A 51 4.95 -17.92 7.86
C VAL A 51 5.02 -18.99 6.77
N PHE A 52 5.11 -18.58 5.51
CA PHE A 52 5.22 -19.50 4.38
C PHE A 52 6.45 -20.41 4.50
N PHE A 53 7.63 -19.85 4.72
CA PHE A 53 8.88 -20.61 4.80
C PHE A 53 9.03 -21.40 6.09
N SER A 54 8.41 -20.96 7.19
CA SER A 54 8.52 -21.66 8.49
C SER A 54 7.51 -22.80 8.64
N TYR A 55 6.35 -22.71 7.98
CA TYR A 55 5.25 -23.66 8.20
C TYR A 55 4.79 -24.33 6.91
N SER A 56 4.37 -23.56 5.90
CA SER A 56 3.74 -24.12 4.70
C SER A 56 4.73 -24.90 3.83
N PHE A 57 5.91 -24.35 3.59
CA PHE A 57 6.92 -24.98 2.74
C PHE A 57 7.48 -26.29 3.34
N PRO A 58 7.90 -26.36 4.62
CA PRO A 58 8.36 -27.62 5.22
C PRO A 58 7.28 -28.71 5.24
N THR A 59 6.01 -28.34 5.45
CA THR A 59 4.91 -29.30 5.45
C THR A 59 4.68 -29.86 4.03
N TYR A 60 4.80 -29.01 3.01
CA TYR A 60 4.74 -29.44 1.61
C TYR A 60 5.89 -30.37 1.24
N GLU A 61 7.13 -30.02 1.60
CA GLU A 61 8.31 -30.86 1.39
C GLU A 61 8.14 -32.26 2.02
N SER A 62 7.67 -32.31 3.28
CA SER A 62 7.37 -33.58 3.95
C SER A 62 6.27 -34.38 3.25
N TYR A 63 5.22 -33.72 2.77
CA TYR A 63 4.12 -34.36 2.03
C TYR A 63 4.62 -34.98 0.72
N VAL A 64 5.35 -34.21 -0.08
CA VAL A 64 5.92 -34.67 -1.36
C VAL A 64 6.90 -35.83 -1.13
N SER A 65 7.79 -35.71 -0.14
CA SER A 65 8.74 -36.77 0.21
C SER A 65 8.04 -38.08 0.57
N SER A 66 6.94 -38.01 1.33
CA SER A 66 6.17 -39.21 1.75
C SER A 66 5.49 -39.94 0.60
N ILE A 67 5.20 -39.25 -0.50
CA ILE A 67 4.59 -39.83 -1.68
C ILE A 67 5.70 -40.35 -2.61
N ALA A 68 6.79 -39.61 -2.77
CA ALA A 68 7.95 -40.03 -3.56
C ALA A 68 8.53 -41.36 -3.04
N GLU A 69 8.60 -41.53 -1.72
CA GLU A 69 9.00 -42.78 -1.06
C GLU A 69 8.05 -43.94 -1.39
N LYS A 70 6.74 -43.67 -1.56
CA LYS A 70 5.74 -44.70 -1.88
C LYS A 70 5.70 -45.10 -3.35
N SER A 71 6.18 -44.27 -4.25
CA SER A 71 5.98 -44.45 -5.69
C SER A 71 7.12 -45.17 -6.42
N ASP A 72 8.22 -45.57 -5.78
CA ASP A 72 9.39 -46.24 -6.40
C ASP A 72 9.97 -45.51 -7.63
N VAL A 73 9.64 -44.24 -7.78
CA VAL A 73 9.71 -43.52 -9.05
C VAL A 73 10.41 -42.19 -8.80
N TYR A 74 11.64 -42.10 -9.30
CA TYR A 74 12.40 -40.87 -9.39
C TYR A 74 11.97 -40.12 -10.66
N TRP A 75 10.87 -39.39 -10.57
CA TRP A 75 10.48 -38.50 -11.67
C TRP A 75 11.02 -37.09 -11.46
N SER A 76 11.35 -36.45 -12.56
CA SER A 76 11.48 -35.00 -12.61
C SER A 76 10.22 -34.36 -12.01
N GLU A 77 10.36 -33.27 -11.23
CA GLU A 77 9.23 -32.61 -10.55
C GLU A 77 8.03 -32.34 -11.46
N VAL A 78 8.25 -32.18 -12.76
CA VAL A 78 7.23 -31.92 -13.77
C VAL A 78 6.31 -33.12 -14.01
N GLU A 79 6.83 -34.35 -14.05
CA GLU A 79 6.05 -35.58 -14.29
C GLU A 79 5.28 -36.01 -13.05
N TYR A 80 5.86 -35.83 -11.85
CA TYR A 80 5.20 -36.10 -10.57
C TYR A 80 3.99 -35.20 -10.33
N LEU A 81 4.10 -33.90 -10.64
CA LEU A 81 3.00 -32.94 -10.54
C LEU A 81 1.89 -33.21 -11.58
N PHE A 82 2.24 -33.75 -12.76
CA PHE A 82 1.27 -34.13 -13.79
C PHE A 82 0.51 -35.42 -13.45
N ALA A 83 1.17 -36.39 -12.80
CA ALA A 83 0.54 -37.60 -12.27
C ALA A 83 -0.41 -37.30 -11.09
N LEU A 84 -0.03 -36.36 -10.21
CA LEU A 84 -0.84 -35.86 -9.09
C LEU A 84 -2.17 -35.23 -9.52
N GLN A 85 -2.21 -34.61 -10.71
CA GLN A 85 -3.40 -33.94 -11.23
C GLN A 85 -4.45 -34.91 -11.81
N ASN A 86 -4.05 -36.13 -12.16
CA ASN A 86 -4.90 -37.07 -12.90
C ASN A 86 -5.40 -38.25 -12.04
N ASP A 87 -4.67 -38.69 -11.01
CA ASP A 87 -5.00 -39.93 -10.27
C ASP A 87 -5.14 -39.80 -8.75
N LEU A 88 -4.87 -38.64 -8.14
CA LEU A 88 -5.07 -38.48 -6.71
C LEU A 88 -6.42 -37.83 -6.40
N PRO A 89 -7.15 -38.31 -5.37
CA PRO A 89 -8.29 -37.57 -4.85
C PRO A 89 -7.82 -36.14 -4.54
N PRO A 90 -8.65 -35.11 -4.72
CA PRO A 90 -8.28 -33.74 -4.40
C PRO A 90 -7.91 -33.70 -2.92
N ASN A 91 -6.63 -33.87 -2.63
CA ASN A 91 -6.15 -33.93 -1.27
C ASN A 91 -6.19 -32.48 -0.82
N ASP A 92 -7.13 -32.18 0.09
CA ASP A 92 -7.41 -30.83 0.59
C ASP A 92 -6.12 -30.06 0.88
N PHE A 93 -5.10 -30.75 1.39
CA PHE A 93 -3.78 -30.20 1.68
C PHE A 93 -3.01 -29.61 0.48
N TYR A 94 -2.86 -30.35 -0.63
CA TYR A 94 -2.05 -29.87 -1.77
C TYR A 94 -2.72 -28.65 -2.43
N LEU A 95 -4.05 -28.69 -2.55
CA LEU A 95 -4.84 -27.57 -3.04
C LEU A 95 -4.69 -26.34 -2.12
N GLN A 96 -4.81 -26.53 -0.80
CA GLN A 96 -4.63 -25.46 0.19
C GLN A 96 -3.22 -24.85 0.11
N TYR A 97 -2.18 -25.68 0.01
CA TYR A 97 -0.80 -25.20 -0.15
C TYR A 97 -0.65 -24.36 -1.41
N ARG A 98 -1.15 -24.82 -2.57
CA ARG A 98 -1.07 -24.06 -3.83
C ARG A 98 -1.81 -22.73 -3.75
N ILE A 99 -3.02 -22.73 -3.18
CA ILE A 99 -3.79 -21.50 -2.98
C ILE A 99 -3.00 -20.52 -2.12
N PHE A 100 -2.42 -21.00 -1.01
CA PHE A 100 -1.61 -20.16 -0.13
C PHE A 100 -0.32 -19.65 -0.80
N ALA A 101 0.36 -20.50 -1.57
CA ALA A 101 1.54 -20.11 -2.34
C ALA A 101 1.22 -19.04 -3.40
N ILE A 102 0.14 -19.21 -4.16
CA ILE A 102 -0.34 -18.22 -5.14
C ILE A 102 -0.70 -16.91 -4.43
N ALA A 103 -1.40 -16.99 -3.30
CA ALA A 103 -1.73 -15.82 -2.51
C ALA A 103 -0.48 -15.07 -2.02
N ASN A 104 0.52 -15.80 -1.51
CA ASN A 104 1.74 -15.24 -0.94
C ASN A 104 2.70 -14.65 -1.99
N PHE A 105 2.88 -15.31 -3.15
CA PHE A 105 3.87 -14.92 -4.15
C PHE A 105 3.33 -14.13 -5.33
N ILE A 106 2.01 -14.17 -5.58
CA ILE A 106 1.41 -13.47 -6.72
C ILE A 106 0.44 -12.39 -6.23
N VAL A 107 -0.59 -12.78 -5.49
CA VAL A 107 -1.69 -11.86 -5.14
C VAL A 107 -1.22 -10.77 -4.17
N LEU A 108 -0.57 -11.16 -3.06
CA LEU A 108 -0.12 -10.22 -2.04
C LEU A 108 0.92 -9.22 -2.59
N PRO A 109 1.97 -9.63 -3.31
CA PRO A 109 2.92 -8.68 -3.92
C PRO A 109 2.26 -7.77 -4.95
N LEU A 110 1.33 -8.27 -5.76
CA LEU A 110 0.63 -7.45 -6.75
C LEU A 110 -0.18 -6.33 -6.08
N ILE A 111 -0.96 -6.67 -5.05
CA ILE A 111 -1.73 -5.69 -4.27
C ILE A 111 -0.79 -4.68 -3.61
N ALA A 112 0.31 -5.15 -3.02
CA ALA A 112 1.31 -4.29 -2.40
C ALA A 112 1.97 -3.33 -3.38
N ILE A 113 2.33 -3.77 -4.57
CA ILE A 113 2.92 -2.94 -5.63
C ILE A 113 1.93 -1.85 -6.05
N ILE A 114 0.67 -2.20 -6.30
CA ILE A 114 -0.37 -1.23 -6.68
C ILE A 114 -0.54 -0.19 -5.58
N PHE A 115 -0.64 -0.63 -4.33
CA PHE A 115 -0.76 0.27 -3.19
C PHE A 115 0.46 1.19 -3.06
N LEU A 116 1.68 0.66 -3.11
CA LEU A 116 2.91 1.44 -3.02
C LEU A 116 3.06 2.42 -4.18
N LEU A 117 2.62 2.06 -5.39
CA LEU A 117 2.64 2.95 -6.56
C LEU A 117 1.70 4.13 -6.35
N ILE A 118 0.45 3.88 -5.92
CA ILE A 118 -0.52 4.94 -5.59
C ILE A 118 0.08 5.87 -4.52
N GLN A 119 0.63 5.31 -3.45
CA GLN A 119 1.23 6.08 -2.36
C GLN A 119 2.42 6.93 -2.84
N SER A 120 3.26 6.38 -3.71
CA SER A 120 4.41 7.08 -4.29
C SER A 120 3.98 8.25 -5.17
N ILE A 121 2.95 8.07 -5.99
CA ILE A 121 2.38 9.15 -6.81
C ILE A 121 1.83 10.28 -5.93
N LYS A 122 1.10 9.95 -4.85
CA LYS A 122 0.60 10.95 -3.88
C LYS A 122 1.72 11.71 -3.18
N ARG A 123 2.84 11.03 -2.90
CA ARG A 123 4.04 11.65 -2.33
C ARG A 123 4.68 12.62 -3.32
N ILE A 124 4.78 12.26 -4.61
CA ILE A 124 5.27 13.15 -5.67
C ILE A 124 4.35 14.36 -5.85
N HIS A 125 3.03 14.17 -5.81
CA HIS A 125 2.06 15.27 -5.88
C HIS A 125 2.22 16.31 -4.76
N ASP A 126 2.72 15.90 -3.60
CA ASP A 126 3.01 16.83 -2.51
C ASP A 126 4.20 17.75 -2.84
N THR A 127 5.07 17.41 -3.80
CA THR A 127 6.12 18.30 -4.33
C THR A 127 5.64 19.18 -5.49
N ASN A 128 4.32 19.18 -5.78
CA ASN A 128 3.69 19.90 -6.89
C ASN A 128 4.23 19.48 -8.28
N LYS A 129 4.64 18.22 -8.41
CA LYS A 129 5.10 17.60 -9.65
C LYS A 129 4.14 16.51 -10.14
N THR A 130 4.24 16.12 -11.40
CA THR A 130 3.36 15.10 -12.01
C THR A 130 3.72 13.69 -11.54
N GLY A 131 2.71 12.84 -11.34
CA GLY A 131 2.90 11.45 -10.90
C GLY A 131 3.78 10.60 -11.82
N TRP A 132 3.80 10.90 -13.12
CA TRP A 132 4.64 10.23 -14.13
C TRP A 132 6.14 10.23 -13.82
N LEU A 133 6.62 11.18 -13.01
CA LEU A 133 8.02 11.23 -12.60
C LEU A 133 8.44 10.04 -11.72
N ILE A 134 7.50 9.22 -11.24
CA ILE A 134 7.78 7.94 -10.57
C ILE A 134 8.56 6.97 -11.47
N LEU A 135 8.38 7.07 -12.79
CA LEU A 135 9.02 6.20 -13.79
C LEU A 135 10.47 6.56 -14.06
N ILE A 136 10.92 7.75 -13.65
CA ILE A 136 12.29 8.20 -13.87
C ILE A 136 13.16 7.69 -12.71
N PRO A 137 14.11 6.77 -12.95
CA PRO A 137 14.95 6.22 -11.90
C PRO A 137 15.77 7.32 -11.20
N LEU A 138 16.06 7.14 -9.92
CA LEU A 138 16.81 8.04 -9.02
C LEU A 138 16.12 9.38 -8.76
N TYR A 139 15.56 10.03 -9.77
CA TYR A 139 14.79 11.26 -9.60
C TYR A 139 13.48 11.01 -8.84
N ASN A 140 12.86 9.85 -9.06
CA ASN A 140 11.73 9.42 -8.25
C ASN A 140 12.09 9.34 -6.75
N LEU A 141 13.23 8.75 -6.38
CA LEU A 141 13.70 8.66 -5.00
C LEU A 141 13.94 10.05 -4.41
N PHE A 142 14.60 10.92 -5.15
CA PHE A 142 14.81 12.32 -4.74
C PHE A 142 13.48 13.02 -4.44
N LEU A 143 12.48 12.89 -5.32
CA LEU A 143 11.16 13.51 -5.12
C LEU A 143 10.40 12.89 -3.96
N LEU A 144 10.48 11.56 -3.78
CA LEU A 144 9.82 10.86 -2.68
C LEU A 144 10.35 11.34 -1.32
N LEU A 145 11.65 11.60 -1.21
CA LEU A 145 12.31 12.07 0.02
C LEU A 145 12.34 13.59 0.20
N SER A 146 12.05 14.35 -0.87
CA SER A 146 12.03 15.81 -0.84
C SER A 146 10.95 16.37 0.10
N LYS A 147 11.11 17.61 0.55
CA LYS A 147 10.07 18.30 1.34
C LYS A 147 8.87 18.67 0.46
N GLY A 148 7.66 18.48 0.99
CA GLY A 148 6.42 18.90 0.34
C GLY A 148 6.22 20.40 0.25
N THR A 149 5.52 20.86 -0.79
CA THR A 149 5.13 22.26 -0.98
C THR A 149 4.27 22.74 0.18
N ILE A 150 4.60 23.92 0.71
CA ILE A 150 3.80 24.58 1.75
C ILE A 150 2.49 25.05 1.13
N SER A 151 1.39 24.97 1.90
CA SER A 151 0.05 25.36 1.48
C SER A 151 -0.58 24.42 0.43
N THR A 152 -1.75 24.80 -0.06
CA THR A 152 -2.49 24.07 -1.08
C THR A 152 -1.77 24.14 -2.43
N ASN A 153 -1.84 23.07 -3.20
CA ASN A 153 -1.30 23.01 -4.56
C ASN A 153 -2.36 22.40 -5.51
N LYS A 154 -2.03 22.26 -6.79
CA LYS A 154 -2.97 21.75 -7.81
C LYS A 154 -3.46 20.31 -7.57
N PHE A 155 -2.79 19.56 -6.70
CA PHE A 155 -3.13 18.19 -6.33
C PHE A 155 -3.87 18.07 -4.99
N GLY A 156 -4.08 19.18 -4.28
CA GLY A 156 -4.89 19.21 -3.07
C GLY A 156 -4.35 20.09 -1.95
N ILE A 157 -5.05 20.02 -0.82
CA ILE A 157 -4.74 20.76 0.40
C ILE A 157 -3.43 20.26 1.00
N ASP A 158 -2.76 21.11 1.77
CA ASP A 158 -1.59 20.70 2.55
C ASP A 158 -1.96 19.54 3.49
N PRO A 159 -1.28 18.37 3.41
CA PRO A 159 -1.59 17.23 4.26
C PRO A 159 -1.07 17.41 5.69
N ARG A 160 -0.34 18.49 5.99
CA ARG A 160 0.09 18.82 7.34
C ARG A 160 -1.04 19.55 8.08
N PRO A 161 -1.26 19.24 9.36
CA PRO A 161 -2.27 19.93 10.15
C PRO A 161 -1.97 21.43 10.16
N VAL A 162 -2.98 22.23 9.87
CA VAL A 162 -2.86 23.68 9.90
C VAL A 162 -2.62 24.09 11.35
N LYS A 163 -1.41 24.57 11.68
CA LYS A 163 -1.13 25.24 12.96
C LYS A 163 -1.84 26.60 12.95
N ASN A 164 -3.15 26.62 13.19
CA ASN A 164 -3.87 27.86 13.49
C ASN A 164 -4.15 27.89 14.99
N VAL A 165 -3.25 28.52 15.75
CA VAL A 165 -3.59 28.99 17.10
C VAL A 165 -4.06 30.42 16.92
N LYS A 166 -5.37 30.65 16.94
CA LYS A 166 -5.92 31.99 17.10
C LYS A 166 -6.12 32.22 18.58
N TYR A 167 -5.43 33.21 19.15
CA TYR A 167 -5.66 33.62 20.52
C TYR A 167 -6.95 34.45 20.60
N PHE A 168 -7.64 34.39 21.74
CA PHE A 168 -8.91 35.09 21.94
C PHE A 168 -8.80 36.60 21.69
N ASP A 169 -7.62 37.18 21.89
CA ASP A 169 -7.37 38.61 21.72
C ASP A 169 -7.38 39.03 20.23
N GLU A 170 -6.92 38.17 19.32
CA GLU A 170 -6.96 38.40 17.86
C GLU A 170 -8.38 38.43 17.27
N LEU A 171 -9.36 37.91 18.01
CA LEU A 171 -10.77 37.93 17.61
C LEU A 171 -11.46 39.24 18.03
N LYS A 172 -10.94 39.94 19.05
CA LYS A 172 -11.53 41.19 19.58
C LYS A 172 -11.16 42.42 18.75
N GLU A 173 -9.98 42.42 18.15
CA GLU A 173 -9.46 43.58 17.39
C GLU A 173 -10.07 43.74 15.98
N LYS A 174 -10.90 42.80 15.53
CA LYS A 174 -11.45 42.78 14.17
C LYS A 174 -12.89 43.34 14.06
N LYS A 175 -13.29 44.25 14.96
CA LYS A 175 -14.57 44.98 14.91
C LYS A 175 -14.42 46.35 14.28
#